data_AF-A0A4P7GVP5-F1
#
_entry.id   AF-A0A4P7GVP5-F1
#
_cell.length_a   1.000
_cell.length_b   1.000
_cell.length_c   1.000
_cell.angle_alpha   90.00
_cell.angle_beta   90.00
_cell.angle_gamma   90.00
#
_symmetry.space_group_name_H-M   'P 1'
#
loop_
_entity.id
_entity.type
_entity.pdbx_description
1 polymer ?
#
loop_
_entity_poly.entity_id
_entity_poly.type
_entity_poly.pdbx_seq_one_letter_code
_entity_poly.pdbx_strand_id
1 'polypeptide(L)'
;MLGRLDQQRNFFDEILFNHMLPADHPLLDIDRAVDFSFVEEETADRYSADQGRPSYPPEQLVRILFLAVWANLSDVQVCQQLRYNVLYRYFCRLGWEDAIPDDTTLVRFRQRLGEARWQRLLHRLVEQARAKGCLKGRWLVMDSSPVVAHAAARTRVQLLREGGQAAASRPAGGAAGGEGTGGAGRAGAGRDL
;
A
#
# COMPACT_ATOMS: atom_id res chain seq x y z
N MET A 1 9.57 17.93 6.99
CA MET A 1 8.53 18.97 7.09
C MET A 1 7.19 18.38 6.66
N LEU A 2 6.11 18.72 7.37
CA LEU A 2 4.75 18.40 6.98
C LEU A 2 4.41 19.19 5.72
N GLY A 3 4.09 18.50 4.62
CA GLY A 3 3.56 19.18 3.43
C GLY A 3 2.19 19.76 3.74
N ARG A 4 1.96 21.02 3.39
CA ARG A 4 0.61 21.61 3.42
C ARG A 4 -0.03 21.45 2.06
N LEU A 5 -1.33 21.20 2.04
CA LEU A 5 -2.10 21.31 0.81
C LEU A 5 -2.11 22.79 0.38
N ASP A 6 -1.65 23.07 -0.83
CA ASP A 6 -1.91 24.35 -1.44
C ASP A 6 -3.39 24.38 -1.86
N GLN A 7 -4.15 25.30 -1.26
CA GLN A 7 -5.58 25.44 -1.53
C GLN A 7 -5.83 26.32 -2.76
N GLN A 8 -4.84 27.08 -3.24
CA GLN A 8 -4.99 27.86 -4.47
C GLN A 8 -4.88 26.94 -5.67
N ARG A 9 -6.04 26.56 -6.23
CA ARG A 9 -6.10 25.93 -7.54
C ARG A 9 -5.71 26.95 -8.60
N ASN A 10 -4.86 26.53 -9.53
CA ASN A 10 -4.50 27.36 -10.67
C ASN A 10 -5.75 27.57 -11.55
N PHE A 11 -5.83 28.72 -12.22
CA PHE A 11 -6.95 29.07 -13.10
C PHE A 11 -7.26 27.98 -14.15
N PHE A 12 -6.22 27.35 -14.69
CA PHE A 12 -6.37 26.24 -15.62
C PHE A 12 -7.04 25.01 -15.00
N ASP A 13 -6.69 24.66 -13.75
CA ASP A 13 -7.30 23.53 -13.05
C ASP A 13 -8.77 23.79 -12.76
N GLU A 14 -9.12 25.03 -12.38
CA GLU A 14 -10.51 25.41 -12.14
C GLU A 14 -11.35 25.24 -13.42
N ILE A 15 -10.88 25.74 -14.56
CA ILE A 15 -11.55 25.56 -15.86
C ILE A 15 -11.65 24.07 -16.20
N LEU A 16 -10.54 23.33 -16.10
CA LEU A 16 -10.47 21.93 -16.47
C LEU A 16 -11.46 21.09 -15.65
N PHE A 17 -11.45 21.25 -14.34
CA PHE A 17 -12.33 20.50 -13.44
C PHE A 17 -13.80 20.86 -13.64
N ASN A 18 -14.12 22.13 -13.88
CA ASN A 18 -15.51 22.55 -14.14
C ASN A 18 -16.08 21.94 -15.43
N HIS A 19 -15.25 21.68 -16.45
CA HIS A 19 -15.72 21.11 -17.72
C HIS A 19 -15.63 19.59 -17.78
N MET A 20 -14.64 18.98 -17.13
CA MET A 20 -14.34 17.54 -17.27
C MET A 20 -14.97 16.68 -16.18
N LEU A 21 -15.33 17.25 -15.02
CA LEU A 21 -15.90 16.47 -13.93
C LEU A 21 -17.39 16.22 -14.16
N PRO A 22 -17.84 14.96 -14.15
CA PRO A 22 -19.26 14.65 -14.18
C PRO A 22 -19.96 15.21 -12.92
N ALA A 23 -21.11 15.87 -13.09
CA ALA A 23 -21.84 16.45 -11.97
C ALA A 23 -22.34 15.40 -10.96
N ASP A 24 -22.72 14.23 -11.47
CA ASP A 24 -23.18 13.07 -10.69
C ASP A 24 -22.12 11.97 -10.73
N HIS A 25 -21.28 11.91 -9.70
CA HIS A 25 -20.29 10.86 -9.55
C HIS A 25 -20.03 10.52 -8.06
N PRO A 26 -20.08 9.23 -7.66
CA PRO A 26 -19.97 8.84 -6.26
C PRO A 26 -18.69 9.33 -5.55
N LEU A 27 -17.57 9.40 -6.27
CA LEU A 27 -16.31 9.91 -5.71
C LEU A 27 -16.39 11.41 -5.36
N LEU A 28 -17.18 12.21 -6.08
CA LEU A 28 -17.40 13.62 -5.75
C LEU A 28 -18.35 13.77 -4.55
N ASP A 29 -19.34 12.89 -4.43
CA ASP A 29 -20.18 12.84 -3.24
C ASP A 29 -19.35 12.50 -2.01
N ILE A 30 -18.45 11.53 -2.11
CA ILE A 30 -17.49 11.19 -1.04
C ILE A 30 -16.58 12.39 -0.74
N ASP A 31 -16.06 13.10 -1.74
CA ASP A 31 -15.19 14.27 -1.52
C ASP A 31 -15.90 15.40 -0.75
N ARG A 32 -17.19 15.61 -1.02
CA ARG A 32 -18.02 16.61 -0.31
C ARG A 32 -18.44 16.13 1.08
N ALA A 33 -18.62 14.82 1.23
CA ALA A 33 -19.14 14.22 2.45
C ALA A 33 -18.03 13.92 3.47
N VAL A 34 -16.85 13.46 3.07
CA VAL A 34 -15.84 13.00 4.01
C VAL A 34 -14.91 14.14 4.39
N ASP A 35 -14.78 14.38 5.69
CA ASP A 35 -13.80 15.31 6.22
C ASP A 35 -12.46 14.58 6.36
N PHE A 36 -11.42 15.13 5.73
CA PHE A 36 -10.05 14.63 5.75
C PHE A 36 -9.12 15.47 6.63
N SER A 37 -9.60 16.57 7.22
CA SER A 37 -8.76 17.48 8.03
C SER A 37 -8.10 16.78 9.22
N PHE A 38 -8.78 15.79 9.82
CA PHE A 38 -8.26 14.98 10.92
C PHE A 38 -6.97 14.18 10.58
N VAL A 39 -6.66 14.00 9.30
CA VAL A 39 -5.46 13.26 8.86
C VAL A 39 -4.20 14.01 9.26
N GLU A 40 -4.18 15.33 9.17
CA GLU A 40 -2.99 16.10 9.56
C GLU A 40 -2.70 15.92 11.05
N GLU A 41 -3.73 15.99 11.91
CA GLU A 41 -3.62 15.77 13.35
C GLU A 41 -3.12 14.35 13.70
N GLU A 42 -3.67 13.31 13.08
CA GLU A 42 -3.31 11.90 13.31
C GLU A 42 -1.91 11.53 12.78
N THR A 43 -1.35 12.36 11.91
CA THR A 43 -0.03 12.13 11.31
C THR A 43 1.04 13.07 11.84
N ALA A 44 0.68 14.15 12.55
CA ALA A 44 1.60 15.18 13.04
C ALA A 44 2.77 14.61 13.87
N ASP A 45 2.55 13.59 14.70
CA ASP A 45 3.59 12.94 15.52
C ASP A 45 4.67 12.22 14.69
N ARG A 46 4.44 11.98 13.39
CA ARG A 46 5.37 11.30 12.47
C ARG A 46 6.12 12.24 11.54
N TYR A 47 5.85 13.54 11.61
CA TYR A 47 6.49 14.55 10.76
C TYR A 47 7.14 15.62 11.64
N SER A 48 8.43 15.89 11.39
CA SER A 48 9.09 17.06 11.96
C SER A 48 8.52 18.34 11.33
N ALA A 49 8.16 19.32 12.16
CA ALA A 49 7.65 20.61 11.71
C ALA A 49 8.65 21.33 10.79
N ASP A 50 9.93 21.37 11.18
CA ASP A 50 10.90 22.33 10.61
C ASP A 50 12.14 21.70 9.97
N GLN A 51 12.20 20.38 9.81
CA GLN A 51 13.39 19.71 9.27
C GLN A 51 13.06 18.70 8.17
N GLY A 52 13.89 18.69 7.10
CA GLY A 52 13.83 17.76 5.97
C GLY A 52 13.15 18.30 4.71
N ARG A 53 13.35 17.61 3.58
CA ARG A 53 12.73 17.91 2.27
C ARG A 53 11.19 17.98 2.43
N PRO A 54 10.50 18.94 1.79
CA PRO A 54 9.04 18.98 1.79
C PRO A 54 8.52 17.63 1.27
N SER A 55 7.78 16.93 2.12
CA SER A 55 7.10 15.69 1.78
C SER A 55 5.74 16.06 1.19
N TYR A 56 5.17 15.17 0.38
CA TYR A 56 3.76 15.28 0.00
C TYR A 56 2.88 15.41 1.25
N PRO A 57 1.81 16.23 1.21
CA PRO A 57 0.86 16.37 2.30
C PRO A 57 0.27 15.01 2.69
N PRO A 58 0.17 14.69 3.99
CA PRO A 58 -0.35 13.39 4.42
C PRO A 58 -1.82 13.19 4.00
N GLU A 59 -2.62 14.26 3.99
CA GLU A 59 -3.99 14.22 3.49
C GLU A 59 -4.04 13.75 2.02
N GLN A 60 -3.16 14.27 1.17
CA GLN A 60 -3.08 13.87 -0.24
C GLN A 60 -2.72 12.40 -0.38
N LEU A 61 -1.75 11.91 0.38
CA LEU A 61 -1.36 10.49 0.35
C LEU A 61 -2.48 9.57 0.87
N VAL A 62 -3.21 9.98 1.91
CA VAL A 62 -4.38 9.24 2.41
C VAL A 62 -5.49 9.21 1.38
N ARG A 63 -5.77 10.33 0.69
CA ARG A 63 -6.75 10.37 -0.41
C ARG A 63 -6.36 9.42 -1.54
N ILE A 64 -5.09 9.37 -1.95
CA ILE A 64 -4.62 8.44 -2.99
C ILE A 64 -4.79 6.98 -2.55
N LEU A 65 -4.43 6.66 -1.30
CA LEU A 65 -4.59 5.29 -0.78
C LEU A 65 -6.06 4.90 -0.61
N PHE A 66 -6.90 5.83 -0.14
CA PHE A 66 -8.33 5.63 -0.08
C PHE A 66 -8.89 5.39 -1.48
N LEU A 67 -8.46 6.18 -2.48
CA LEU A 67 -8.84 6.00 -3.87
C LEU A 67 -8.40 4.64 -4.41
N ALA A 68 -7.21 4.15 -4.06
CA ALA A 68 -6.73 2.83 -4.46
C ALA A 68 -7.65 1.73 -3.91
N VAL A 69 -8.01 1.82 -2.64
CA VAL A 69 -8.95 0.89 -1.99
C VAL A 69 -10.35 1.00 -2.61
N TRP A 70 -10.83 2.23 -2.83
CA TRP A 70 -12.12 2.51 -3.46
C TRP A 70 -12.16 1.99 -4.90
N ALA A 71 -11.17 2.23 -5.74
CA ALA A 71 -11.18 1.76 -7.12
C ALA A 71 -10.72 0.29 -7.27
N ASN A 72 -10.39 -0.40 -6.18
CA ASN A 72 -9.78 -1.74 -6.17
C ASN A 72 -8.52 -1.82 -7.06
N LEU A 73 -7.60 -0.86 -6.85
CA LEU A 73 -6.35 -0.70 -7.58
C LEU A 73 -5.15 -0.96 -6.66
N SER A 74 -4.06 -1.46 -7.23
CA SER A 74 -2.75 -1.48 -6.56
C SER A 74 -2.12 -0.08 -6.51
N ASP A 75 -1.11 0.10 -5.66
CA ASP A 75 -0.33 1.35 -5.56
C ASP A 75 0.24 1.77 -6.94
N VAL A 76 0.73 0.82 -7.73
CA VAL A 76 1.23 1.08 -9.09
C VAL A 76 0.09 1.53 -10.01
N GLN A 77 -1.06 0.87 -9.93
CA GLN A 77 -2.21 1.18 -10.77
C GLN A 77 -2.83 2.54 -10.43
N VAL A 78 -2.93 2.91 -9.14
CA VAL A 78 -3.47 4.22 -8.76
C VAL A 78 -2.54 5.35 -9.22
N CYS A 79 -1.22 5.20 -9.05
CA CYS A 79 -0.24 6.17 -9.56
C CYS A 79 -0.34 6.31 -11.08
N GLN A 80 -0.51 5.20 -11.80
CA GLN A 80 -0.71 5.23 -13.25
C GLN A 80 -2.03 5.93 -13.63
N GLN A 81 -3.12 5.67 -12.92
CA GLN A 81 -4.43 6.32 -13.16
C GLN A 81 -4.37 7.84 -12.93
N LEU A 82 -3.63 8.30 -11.93
CA LEU A 82 -3.44 9.73 -11.69
C LEU A 82 -2.77 10.47 -12.86
N ARG A 83 -2.08 9.76 -13.77
CA ARG A 83 -1.43 10.38 -14.94
C ARG A 83 -2.42 10.89 -15.99
N TYR A 84 -3.62 10.31 -16.06
CA TYR A 84 -4.59 10.64 -17.11
C TYR A 84 -6.02 10.85 -16.59
N ASN A 85 -6.34 10.43 -15.37
CA ASN A 85 -7.69 10.54 -14.84
C ASN A 85 -7.87 11.84 -14.04
N VAL A 86 -8.53 12.81 -14.68
CA VAL A 86 -8.80 14.15 -14.12
C VAL A 86 -9.62 14.07 -12.84
N LEU A 87 -10.63 13.19 -12.78
CA LEU A 87 -11.47 12.99 -11.60
C LEU A 87 -10.67 12.48 -10.40
N TYR A 88 -9.72 11.58 -10.63
CA TYR A 88 -8.88 11.05 -9.56
C TYR A 88 -7.90 12.10 -9.05
N ARG A 89 -7.31 12.91 -9.95
CA ARG A 89 -6.49 14.06 -9.57
C ARG A 89 -7.27 15.05 -8.70
N TYR A 90 -8.49 15.39 -9.12
CA TYR A 90 -9.38 16.28 -8.36
C TYR A 90 -9.64 15.78 -6.93
N PHE A 91 -9.99 14.50 -6.79
CA PHE A 91 -10.24 13.87 -5.49
C PHE A 91 -9.01 13.89 -4.59
N CYS A 92 -7.83 13.65 -5.16
CA CYS A 92 -6.55 13.64 -4.45
C CYS A 92 -5.93 15.03 -4.23
N ARG A 93 -6.65 16.11 -4.56
CA ARG A 93 -6.14 17.50 -4.48
C ARG A 93 -4.82 17.69 -5.26
N LEU A 94 -4.72 17.05 -6.43
CA LEU A 94 -3.64 17.25 -7.39
C LEU A 94 -4.17 18.13 -8.53
N GLY A 95 -3.52 19.26 -8.78
CA GLY A 95 -3.65 20.01 -10.03
C GLY A 95 -3.15 19.19 -11.22
N TRP A 96 -3.33 19.68 -12.44
CA TRP A 96 -2.90 18.97 -13.65
C TRP A 96 -1.37 18.95 -13.80
N GLU A 97 -0.71 20.05 -13.44
CA GLU A 97 0.75 20.21 -13.53
C GLU A 97 1.49 19.63 -12.32
N ASP A 98 0.77 19.30 -11.25
CA ASP A 98 1.36 18.75 -10.03
C ASP A 98 2.04 17.41 -10.29
N ALA A 99 3.15 17.22 -9.59
CA ALA A 99 3.88 15.96 -9.56
C ALA A 99 3.04 14.88 -8.87
N ILE A 100 3.02 13.69 -9.49
CA ILE A 100 2.34 12.52 -8.93
C ILE A 100 3.31 11.79 -8.00
N PRO A 101 2.89 11.39 -6.79
CA PRO A 101 3.70 10.53 -5.93
C PRO A 101 3.97 9.17 -6.59
N ASP A 102 5.20 8.68 -6.48
CA ASP A 102 5.54 7.33 -6.91
C ASP A 102 4.89 6.27 -6.00
N ASP A 103 4.70 5.05 -6.52
CA ASP A 103 4.17 3.91 -5.78
C ASP A 103 4.99 3.61 -4.51
N THR A 104 6.32 3.75 -4.59
CA THR A 104 7.22 3.59 -3.44
C THR A 104 6.97 4.62 -2.34
N THR A 105 6.47 5.81 -2.67
CA THR A 105 6.10 6.84 -1.70
C THR A 105 4.88 6.41 -0.90
N LEU A 106 3.89 5.81 -1.56
CA LEU A 106 2.68 5.28 -0.92
C LEU A 106 3.01 4.13 0.03
N VAL A 107 3.89 3.22 -0.38
CA VAL A 107 4.38 2.11 0.47
C VAL A 107 5.09 2.65 1.71
N ARG A 108 6.04 3.59 1.55
CA ARG A 108 6.78 4.19 2.67
C ARG A 108 5.85 4.95 3.62
N PHE A 109 4.82 5.61 3.09
CA PHE A 109 3.83 6.31 3.90
C PHE A 109 3.02 5.33 4.78
N ARG A 110 2.53 4.22 4.21
CA ARG A 110 1.85 3.17 5.00
C ARG A 110 2.76 2.58 6.07
N GLN A 111 4.02 2.30 5.75
CA GLN A 111 5.01 1.82 6.72
C GLN A 111 5.26 2.82 7.86
N ARG A 112 5.31 4.12 7.54
CA ARG A 112 5.49 5.20 8.53
C ARG A 112 4.31 5.32 9.49
N LEU A 113 3.09 5.17 9.00
CA LEU A 113 1.89 5.18 9.84
C LEU A 113 1.81 3.94 10.72
N GLY A 114 2.17 2.79 10.15
CA GLY A 114 1.94 1.48 10.73
C GLY A 114 0.52 1.00 10.48
N GLU A 115 0.36 -0.33 10.46
CA GLU A 115 -0.89 -1.00 10.07
C GLU A 115 -2.08 -0.54 10.92
N ALA A 116 -1.94 -0.59 12.25
CA ALA A 116 -3.03 -0.24 13.17
C ALA A 116 -3.55 1.21 12.99
N ARG A 117 -2.66 2.15 12.64
CA ARG A 117 -3.07 3.55 12.41
C ARG A 117 -3.72 3.71 11.04
N TRP A 118 -3.17 3.08 10.01
CA TRP A 118 -3.78 3.05 8.69
C TRP A 118 -5.20 2.49 8.74
N GLN A 119 -5.40 1.35 9.43
CA GLN A 119 -6.73 0.76 9.66
C GLN A 119 -7.69 1.76 10.30
N ARG A 120 -7.26 2.42 11.37
CA ARG A 120 -8.10 3.40 12.08
C ARG A 120 -8.47 4.59 11.20
N LEU A 121 -7.52 5.14 10.44
CA LEU A 121 -7.78 6.24 9.50
C LEU A 121 -8.80 5.80 8.45
N LEU A 122 -8.57 4.65 7.81
CA LEU A 122 -9.45 4.13 6.77
C LEU A 122 -10.85 3.83 7.31
N HIS A 123 -10.96 3.20 8.48
CA HIS A 123 -12.23 2.93 9.13
C HIS A 123 -13.01 4.22 9.38
N ARG A 124 -12.35 5.25 9.92
CA ARG A 124 -12.98 6.56 10.16
C ARG A 124 -13.46 7.23 8.88
N LEU A 125 -12.72 7.11 7.77
CA LEU A 125 -13.14 7.62 6.46
C LEU A 125 -14.37 6.88 5.94
N VAL A 126 -14.37 5.56 6.03
CA VAL A 126 -15.48 4.69 5.58
C VAL A 126 -16.73 4.94 6.41
N GLU A 127 -16.61 5.08 7.74
CA GLU A 127 -17.72 5.41 8.62
C GLU A 127 -18.35 6.77 8.28
N GLN A 128 -17.54 7.79 8.01
CA GLN A 128 -18.04 9.09 7.57
C GLN A 128 -18.80 8.99 6.25
N ALA A 129 -18.25 8.26 5.27
CA ALA A 129 -18.89 8.04 3.98
C ALA A 129 -20.21 7.24 4.12
N ARG A 130 -20.26 6.28 5.05
CA ARG A 130 -21.45 5.48 5.37
C ARG A 130 -22.52 6.32 6.04
N ALA A 131 -22.17 7.10 7.06
CA ALA A 131 -23.09 7.96 7.80
C ALA A 131 -23.79 8.97 6.89
N LYS A 132 -23.11 9.41 5.83
CA LYS A 132 -23.63 10.36 4.85
C LYS A 132 -24.32 9.70 3.65
N GLY A 133 -24.45 8.36 3.63
CA GLY A 133 -25.18 7.62 2.61
C GLY A 133 -24.51 7.59 1.23
N CYS A 134 -23.21 7.91 1.16
CA CYS A 134 -22.46 7.98 -0.10
C CYS A 134 -22.04 6.60 -0.63
N LEU A 135 -22.05 5.57 0.23
CA LEU A 135 -21.69 4.20 -0.13
C LEU A 135 -22.94 3.43 -0.61
N LYS A 136 -23.19 3.37 -1.92
CA LYS A 136 -24.31 2.63 -2.53
C LYS A 136 -23.86 1.30 -3.18
N GLY A 137 -24.69 0.25 -3.12
CA GLY A 137 -24.47 -0.98 -3.91
C GLY A 137 -23.20 -1.76 -3.54
N ARG A 138 -22.32 -2.02 -4.53
CA ARG A 138 -21.08 -2.83 -4.40
C ARG A 138 -20.16 -2.37 -3.27
N TRP A 139 -20.25 -1.11 -2.86
CA TRP A 139 -19.42 -0.49 -1.83
C TRP A 139 -19.75 -0.95 -0.40
N LEU A 140 -20.97 -1.43 -0.15
CA LEU A 140 -21.35 -2.03 1.14
C LEU A 140 -20.60 -3.33 1.42
N VAL A 141 -20.14 -4.03 0.38
CA VAL A 141 -19.42 -5.31 0.47
C VAL A 141 -17.95 -5.14 0.90
N MET A 142 -17.38 -3.95 0.68
CA MET A 142 -15.99 -3.67 1.06
C MET A 142 -15.76 -3.69 2.59
N ASP A 143 -16.85 -3.62 3.38
CA ASP A 143 -16.89 -3.73 4.84
C ASP A 143 -16.53 -5.14 5.36
N SER A 144 -16.33 -6.12 4.47
CA SER A 144 -16.09 -7.53 4.84
C SER A 144 -14.63 -8.00 4.69
N SER A 145 -13.74 -7.17 4.13
CA SER A 145 -12.33 -7.54 3.98
C SER A 145 -11.50 -6.78 5.00
N PRO A 146 -10.91 -7.46 6.00
CA PRO A 146 -9.91 -6.82 6.83
C PRO A 146 -8.82 -6.34 5.87
N VAL A 147 -8.37 -5.10 6.04
CA VAL A 147 -7.32 -4.49 5.21
C VAL A 147 -5.97 -5.10 5.63
N VAL A 148 -5.89 -6.43 5.67
CA VAL A 148 -4.65 -7.18 5.74
C VAL A 148 -4.07 -7.12 4.33
N ALA A 149 -3.14 -6.20 4.14
CA ALA A 149 -1.99 -6.39 3.29
C ALA A 149 -2.24 -7.14 1.97
N HIS A 150 -2.58 -6.37 0.92
CA HIS A 150 -2.13 -6.71 -0.44
C HIS A 150 -0.58 -6.68 -0.59
N ALA A 151 0.17 -6.72 0.51
CA ALA A 151 1.61 -6.98 0.57
C ALA A 151 1.95 -8.46 0.88
N ALA A 152 0.96 -9.35 1.12
CA ALA A 152 1.25 -10.75 1.47
C ALA A 152 0.30 -11.81 0.91
N ALA A 153 -0.59 -11.50 -0.03
CA ALA A 153 -1.29 -12.56 -0.76
C ALA A 153 -0.37 -13.11 -1.87
N ARG A 154 0.57 -13.98 -1.51
CA ARG A 154 1.31 -14.76 -2.51
C ARG A 154 0.31 -15.55 -3.33
N THR A 155 0.23 -15.28 -4.63
CA THR A 155 -0.61 -16.05 -5.53
C THR A 155 -0.10 -17.51 -5.54
N ARG A 156 -0.98 -18.51 -5.63
CA ARG A 156 -0.59 -19.93 -5.72
C ARG A 156 0.51 -20.19 -6.76
N VAL A 157 0.51 -19.42 -7.84
CA VAL A 157 1.51 -19.43 -8.92
C VAL A 157 2.90 -18.94 -8.45
N GLN A 158 2.97 -17.95 -7.56
CA GLN A 158 4.23 -17.45 -7.00
C GLN A 158 4.87 -18.46 -6.05
N LEU A 159 4.06 -19.14 -5.21
CA LEU A 159 4.53 -20.23 -4.35
C LEU A 159 5.10 -21.41 -5.15
N LEU A 160 4.47 -21.75 -6.29
CA LEU A 160 4.96 -22.81 -7.17
C LEU A 160 6.27 -22.44 -7.88
N ARG A 161 6.46 -21.16 -8.25
CA ARG A 161 7.71 -20.69 -8.86
C ARG A 161 8.88 -20.69 -7.88
N GLU A 162 8.65 -20.28 -6.64
CA GLU A 162 9.67 -20.33 -5.58
C GLU A 162 10.04 -21.77 -5.20
N GLY A 163 9.05 -22.68 -5.12
CA GLY A 163 9.30 -24.10 -4.90
C GLY A 163 10.06 -24.77 -6.05
N GLY A 164 9.79 -24.36 -7.29
CA GLY A 164 10.53 -24.84 -8.47
C GLY A 164 11.96 -24.33 -8.54
N GLN A 165 12.21 -23.08 -8.12
CA GLN A 165 13.56 -22.49 -8.10
C GLN A 165 14.43 -23.04 -6.98
N ALA A 166 13.85 -23.36 -5.81
CA ALA A 166 14.57 -24.04 -4.72
C ALA A 166 14.96 -25.50 -5.09
N ALA A 167 14.20 -26.15 -5.97
CA ALA A 167 14.55 -27.47 -6.51
C ALA A 167 15.64 -27.40 -7.58
N ALA A 168 15.73 -26.30 -8.34
CA ALA A 168 16.71 -26.11 -9.41
C ALA A 168 18.11 -25.67 -8.93
N SER A 169 18.26 -25.23 -7.67
CA SER A 169 19.53 -24.80 -7.10
C SER A 169 20.29 -25.86 -6.30
N ARG A 170 19.85 -27.14 -6.31
CA ARG A 170 20.68 -28.24 -5.78
C ARG A 170 21.75 -28.59 -6.83
N PRO A 171 23.05 -28.42 -6.55
CA PRO A 171 24.08 -28.81 -7.50
C PRO A 171 24.03 -30.33 -7.70
N ALA A 172 23.90 -30.74 -8.96
CA ALA A 172 24.12 -32.10 -9.40
C ALA A 172 25.63 -32.39 -9.39
N GLY A 173 26.04 -33.34 -8.55
CA GLY A 173 27.38 -33.91 -8.54
C GLY A 173 27.45 -34.90 -7.37
N GLY A 174 27.91 -36.13 -7.51
CA GLY A 174 28.50 -36.87 -8.62
C GLY A 174 28.82 -38.26 -8.06
N ALA A 175 28.72 -39.28 -8.89
CA ALA A 175 28.90 -40.69 -8.54
C ALA A 175 30.34 -41.05 -8.12
N ALA A 176 30.47 -42.03 -7.22
CA ALA A 176 31.51 -43.08 -7.09
C ALA A 176 31.41 -43.65 -5.65
N GLY A 177 31.22 -44.94 -5.36
CA GLY A 177 31.83 -46.12 -5.99
C GLY A 177 33.09 -46.50 -5.19
N GLY A 178 33.10 -47.65 -4.49
CA GLY A 178 34.36 -48.29 -4.07
C GLY A 178 34.41 -48.83 -2.63
N GLU A 179 34.50 -50.17 -2.57
CA GLU A 179 34.78 -51.08 -1.47
C GLU A 179 36.11 -50.83 -0.70
N GLY A 180 36.28 -51.50 0.45
CA GLY A 180 37.60 -51.80 1.05
C GLY A 180 37.69 -51.56 2.57
N THR A 181 37.31 -52.51 3.43
CA THR A 181 38.17 -53.50 4.15
C THR A 181 39.06 -52.98 5.29
N GLY A 182 38.82 -53.52 6.50
CA GLY A 182 39.79 -53.77 7.58
C GLY A 182 40.26 -52.55 8.39
N GLY A 183 40.43 -52.56 9.72
CA GLY A 183 40.38 -53.59 10.73
C GLY A 183 41.18 -53.11 11.97
N ALA A 184 40.75 -53.58 13.15
CA ALA A 184 41.53 -53.77 14.40
C ALA A 184 41.90 -52.58 15.32
N GLY A 185 41.67 -52.82 16.63
CA GLY A 185 42.37 -52.20 17.77
C GLY A 185 41.44 -51.75 18.92
N ARG A 186 40.73 -52.63 19.63
CA ARG A 186 41.06 -53.23 20.96
C ARG A 186 41.55 -52.29 22.08
N ALA A 187 40.74 -52.17 23.12
CA ALA A 187 41.09 -52.25 24.57
C ALA A 187 39.75 -52.31 25.35
N GLY A 188 39.42 -53.22 26.27
CA GLY A 188 40.23 -54.15 27.06
C GLY A 188 40.23 -53.72 28.52
N ALA A 189 39.21 -54.08 29.31
CA ALA A 189 39.27 -54.05 30.77
C ALA A 189 38.16 -54.95 31.37
N GLY A 190 38.53 -56.18 31.72
CA GLY A 190 37.84 -57.02 32.69
C GLY A 190 38.76 -57.18 33.91
N ARG A 191 38.20 -57.10 35.11
CA ARG A 191 38.86 -57.44 36.38
C ARG A 191 37.96 -58.42 37.10
N ASP A 192 38.40 -59.67 37.14
CA ASP A 192 38.18 -60.61 38.23
C ASP A 192 39.57 -61.10 38.65
N LEU A 193 39.83 -61.00 39.97
CA LEU A 193 40.99 -61.46 40.75
C LEU A 193 42.33 -60.71 40.57
#